data_AF-A0A3M2DX31-F1
#
_entry.id   AF-A0A3M2DX31-F1
#
_cell.length_a   1.000
_cell.length_b   1.000
_cell.length_c   1.000
_cell.angle_alpha   90.00
_cell.angle_beta   90.00
_cell.angle_gamma   90.00
#
_symmetry.space_group_name_H-M   'P 1'
#
loop_
_entity.id
_entity.type
_entity.pdbx_description
1 polymer ?
#
loop_
_entity_poly.entity_id
_entity_poly.type
_entity_poly.pdbx_seq_one_letter_code
_entity_poly.pdbx_strand_id
1 'polypeptide(L)'
;ARIITESEYNHVAIDQFVATLYPMLPEFVSYSTDIDMSVSLEFSQAVYRLGHSMLMEKLQIGIQDANGNNPGDPGYNPTFTEEGLFDAFLNPDMYAQYGPAAIAVGLMNETGNQIDEFVTAGLQQSLVGVPLDLAALNIARGRDVGLPTLNEFRKQVFDGLTQNSSNNSNASGIAPYSSWEDFGGHLRNPGSLVNFIAAYGRENDVFHLQDMREAYESGVDASGNLPGDPGYTEPSVTLQDLRANAQKILDAAADPMDPLHDDAVMFMRGEGQPTYDPTNPNAVNGWVFSGGGAGDQGFWDIDLWIGGLAEQPLFDGPLGTSFSFIMLDFAQRMQDGDRFYYLYRMPMGHHL
;
A
#
# COMPACT_ATOMS: atom_id res chain seq x y z
N ALA A 1 24.02 18.91 -22.11
CA ALA A 1 23.97 18.60 -20.67
C ALA A 1 22.54 18.36 -20.23
N ARG A 2 21.71 19.39 -20.00
CA ARG A 2 20.32 19.24 -19.51
C ARG A 2 19.48 18.19 -20.28
N ILE A 3 19.39 18.31 -21.60
CA ILE A 3 18.59 17.37 -22.43
C ILE A 3 19.07 15.92 -22.25
N ILE A 4 20.40 15.71 -22.20
CA ILE A 4 20.97 14.37 -22.01
C ILE A 4 20.60 13.86 -20.61
N THR A 5 20.78 14.66 -19.56
CA THR A 5 20.43 14.26 -18.20
C THR A 5 18.93 13.96 -18.05
N GLU A 6 18.05 14.75 -18.66
CA GLU A 6 16.60 14.48 -18.70
C GLU A 6 16.30 13.17 -19.43
N SER A 7 16.95 12.91 -20.57
CA SER A 7 16.79 11.67 -21.32
C SER A 7 17.25 10.43 -20.53
N GLU A 8 18.43 10.50 -19.89
CA GLU A 8 18.94 9.42 -19.03
C GLU A 8 18.03 9.19 -17.83
N TYR A 9 17.54 10.27 -17.19
CA TYR A 9 16.61 10.16 -16.08
C TYR A 9 15.30 9.48 -16.51
N ASN A 10 14.71 9.87 -17.64
CA ASN A 10 13.48 9.26 -18.13
C ASN A 10 13.66 7.76 -18.43
N HIS A 11 14.78 7.38 -19.06
CA HIS A 11 15.11 5.99 -19.35
C HIS A 11 15.27 5.16 -18.06
N VAL A 12 16.00 5.68 -17.06
CA VAL A 12 16.16 5.00 -15.77
C VAL A 12 14.84 4.94 -14.99
N ALA A 13 14.08 6.04 -14.96
CA ALA A 13 12.84 6.12 -14.19
C ALA A 13 11.75 5.21 -14.75
N ILE A 14 11.56 5.18 -16.07
CA ILE A 14 10.47 4.43 -16.68
C ILE A 14 10.90 3.01 -17.04
N ASP A 15 11.94 2.86 -17.85
CA ASP A 15 12.26 1.56 -18.46
C ASP A 15 13.09 0.65 -17.53
N GLN A 16 13.69 1.21 -16.49
CA GLN A 16 14.37 0.41 -15.47
C GLN A 16 13.52 0.34 -14.19
N PHE A 17 13.23 1.48 -13.57
CA PHE A 17 12.54 1.49 -12.27
C PHE A 17 11.06 1.10 -12.37
N VAL A 18 10.25 1.76 -13.20
CA VAL A 18 8.83 1.37 -13.33
C VAL A 18 8.71 -0.05 -13.89
N ALA A 19 9.55 -0.43 -14.87
CA ALA A 19 9.57 -1.80 -15.38
C ALA A 19 9.86 -2.85 -14.30
N THR A 20 10.65 -2.55 -13.25
CA THR A 20 10.82 -3.49 -12.11
C THR A 20 9.57 -3.63 -11.25
N LEU A 21 8.70 -2.62 -11.21
CA LEU A 21 7.45 -2.62 -10.45
C LEU A 21 6.29 -3.19 -11.27
N TYR A 22 6.32 -3.01 -12.59
CA TYR A 22 5.36 -3.54 -13.55
C TYR A 22 6.07 -3.99 -14.84
N PRO A 23 6.53 -5.24 -14.91
CA PRO A 23 7.31 -5.75 -16.05
C PRO A 23 6.58 -5.80 -17.40
N MET A 24 5.24 -5.81 -17.38
CA MET A 24 4.41 -5.76 -18.58
C MET A 24 4.19 -4.34 -19.12
N LEU A 25 5.03 -3.37 -18.74
CA LEU A 25 4.89 -1.99 -19.21
C LEU A 25 4.93 -1.95 -20.76
N PRO A 26 3.90 -1.40 -21.42
CA PRO A 26 3.90 -1.26 -22.86
C PRO A 26 5.07 -0.41 -23.35
N GLU A 27 5.64 -0.78 -24.50
CA GLU A 27 6.66 0.03 -25.15
C GLU A 27 6.03 1.31 -25.71
N PHE A 28 6.78 2.41 -25.64
CA PHE A 28 6.38 3.67 -26.26
C PHE A 28 6.24 3.53 -27.77
N VAL A 29 5.07 3.90 -28.30
CA VAL A 29 4.78 3.84 -29.74
C VAL A 29 4.88 5.22 -30.38
N SER A 30 4.15 6.19 -29.83
CA SER A 30 4.07 7.53 -30.39
C SER A 30 3.51 8.53 -29.39
N TYR A 31 3.96 9.77 -29.53
CA TYR A 31 3.40 10.89 -28.78
C TYR A 31 1.95 11.22 -29.23
N SER A 32 1.08 11.49 -28.27
CA SER A 32 -0.28 11.99 -28.48
C SER A 32 -0.56 13.26 -27.68
N THR A 33 -1.18 14.25 -28.32
CA THR A 33 -1.63 15.50 -27.66
C THR A 33 -2.88 15.34 -26.81
N ASP A 34 -3.60 14.22 -26.99
CA ASP A 34 -4.92 14.02 -26.39
C ASP A 34 -4.84 13.38 -25.00
N ILE A 35 -3.62 13.10 -24.53
CA ILE A 35 -3.35 12.47 -23.23
C ILE A 35 -3.15 13.55 -22.18
N ASP A 36 -3.90 13.45 -21.08
CA ASP A 36 -3.69 14.28 -19.90
C ASP A 36 -2.53 13.74 -19.05
N MET A 37 -1.48 14.55 -18.93
CA MET A 37 -0.30 14.28 -18.11
C MET A 37 -0.45 14.74 -16.65
N SER A 38 -1.63 15.17 -16.23
CA SER A 38 -1.86 15.52 -14.82
C SER A 38 -1.57 14.32 -13.91
N VAL A 39 -0.82 14.57 -12.83
CA VAL A 39 -0.53 13.52 -11.83
C VAL A 39 -1.80 13.27 -11.03
N SER A 40 -2.25 12.01 -10.98
CA SER A 40 -3.46 11.66 -10.23
C SER A 40 -3.22 11.70 -8.72
N LEU A 41 -4.29 11.90 -7.95
CA LEU A 41 -4.22 11.88 -6.49
C LEU A 41 -3.88 10.48 -6.00
N GLU A 42 -4.47 9.45 -6.61
CA GLU A 42 -4.24 8.04 -6.31
C GLU A 42 -2.76 7.67 -6.49
N PHE A 43 -2.12 8.16 -7.56
CA PHE A 43 -0.70 7.96 -7.77
C PHE A 43 0.14 8.69 -6.71
N SER A 44 -0.05 10.01 -6.54
CA SER A 44 0.82 10.83 -5.70
C SER A 44 0.62 10.62 -4.19
N GLN A 45 -0.59 10.28 -3.77
CA GLN A 45 -0.97 10.17 -2.36
C GLN A 45 -1.08 8.72 -1.86
N ALA A 46 -1.27 7.73 -2.75
CA ALA A 46 -1.24 6.32 -2.37
C ALA A 46 -0.04 5.59 -2.99
N VAL A 47 -0.02 5.35 -4.30
CA VAL A 47 0.94 4.42 -4.91
C VAL A 47 2.39 4.86 -4.73
N TYR A 48 2.73 6.10 -5.03
CA TYR A 48 4.11 6.59 -4.94
C TYR A 48 4.64 6.69 -3.49
N ARG A 49 3.78 6.40 -2.50
CA ARG A 49 4.17 6.24 -1.09
C ARG A 49 4.53 4.81 -0.71
N LEU A 50 4.49 3.86 -1.65
CA LEU A 50 4.90 2.47 -1.41
C LEU A 50 6.35 2.35 -0.94
N GLY A 51 7.20 3.32 -1.29
CA GLY A 51 8.60 3.34 -0.84
C GLY A 51 8.76 3.40 0.67
N HIS A 52 7.74 3.85 1.42
CA HIS A 52 7.78 3.91 2.87
C HIS A 52 7.80 2.52 3.54
N SER A 53 7.27 1.47 2.92
CA SER A 53 7.38 0.10 3.44
C SER A 53 8.75 -0.52 3.14
N MET A 54 9.39 -0.09 2.04
CA MET A 54 10.70 -0.59 1.60
C MET A 54 11.87 -0.08 2.45
N LEU A 55 11.64 0.97 3.25
CA LEU A 55 12.67 1.57 4.08
C LEU A 55 13.08 0.64 5.23
N MET A 56 14.38 0.58 5.47
CA MET A 56 15.01 -0.25 6.51
C MET A 56 15.21 0.55 7.80
N GLU A 57 15.44 -0.14 8.93
CA GLU A 57 15.74 0.54 10.20
C GLU A 57 17.14 1.14 10.25
N LYS A 58 18.04 0.62 9.41
CA LYS A 58 19.42 1.03 9.31
C LYS A 58 19.79 1.24 7.85
N LEU A 59 20.75 2.13 7.63
CA LEU A 59 21.34 2.43 6.34
C LEU A 59 22.74 1.81 6.28
N GLN A 60 22.99 1.03 5.24
CA GLN A 60 24.32 0.51 4.97
C GLN A 60 25.18 1.59 4.28
N ILE A 61 26.37 1.85 4.82
CA ILE A 61 27.31 2.84 4.28
C ILE A 61 28.66 2.17 4.02
N GLY A 62 29.21 2.36 2.82
CA GLY A 62 30.54 1.87 2.47
C GLY A 62 31.64 2.55 3.30
N ILE A 63 32.56 1.77 3.83
CA ILE A 63 33.75 2.26 4.55
C ILE A 63 35.02 1.76 3.88
N GLN A 64 36.16 2.35 4.23
CA GLN A 64 37.46 1.94 3.71
C GLN A 64 37.72 0.45 3.96
N ASP A 65 38.23 -0.25 2.94
CA ASP A 65 38.51 -1.67 3.03
C ASP A 65 39.81 -1.98 3.81
N ALA A 66 40.07 -3.26 4.06
CA ALA A 66 41.29 -3.70 4.76
C ALA A 66 42.61 -3.38 4.01
N ASN A 67 42.53 -3.05 2.72
CA ASN A 67 43.67 -2.67 1.89
C ASN A 67 43.87 -1.14 1.82
N GLY A 68 43.01 -0.36 2.48
CA GLY A 68 43.06 1.10 2.50
C GLY A 68 42.37 1.78 1.30
N ASN A 69 41.62 1.03 0.47
CA ASN A 69 40.87 1.61 -0.63
C ASN A 69 39.54 2.18 -0.13
N ASN A 70 39.17 3.37 -0.59
CA ASN A 70 37.89 3.97 -0.24
C ASN A 70 36.78 3.46 -1.18
N PRO A 71 35.50 3.55 -0.77
CA PRO A 71 34.38 3.26 -1.66
C PRO A 71 34.48 4.08 -2.95
N GLY A 72 34.51 3.37 -4.09
CA GLY A 72 34.65 3.97 -5.42
C GLY A 72 36.07 3.91 -6.01
N ASP A 73 37.09 3.54 -5.22
CA ASP A 73 38.45 3.35 -5.73
C ASP A 73 38.58 2.02 -6.51
N PRO A 74 39.39 1.96 -7.59
CA PRO A 74 39.64 0.71 -8.30
C PRO A 74 40.25 -0.36 -7.39
N GLY A 75 39.61 -1.52 -7.32
CA GLY A 75 40.05 -2.62 -6.45
C GLY A 75 39.51 -2.57 -5.02
N TYR A 76 38.56 -1.67 -4.74
CA TYR A 76 37.82 -1.64 -3.48
C TYR A 76 37.06 -2.95 -3.22
N ASN A 77 37.29 -3.54 -2.04
CA ASN A 77 36.51 -4.67 -1.56
C ASN A 77 35.34 -4.18 -0.68
N PRO A 78 34.08 -4.49 -1.04
CA PRO A 78 32.90 -3.99 -0.32
C PRO A 78 32.96 -4.27 1.18
N THR A 79 33.06 -3.20 1.96
CA THR A 79 33.12 -3.23 3.43
C THR A 79 32.17 -2.15 3.96
N PHE A 80 31.35 -2.48 4.96
CA PHE A 80 30.23 -1.62 5.34
C PHE A 80 30.15 -1.37 6.84
N THR A 81 29.53 -0.24 7.19
CA THR A 81 28.99 0.06 8.51
C THR A 81 27.48 0.27 8.40
N GLU A 82 26.77 0.08 9.50
CA GLU A 82 25.34 0.39 9.59
C GLU A 82 25.13 1.62 10.47
N GLU A 83 24.34 2.57 10.00
CA GLU A 83 23.86 3.70 10.79
C GLU A 83 22.34 3.60 10.96
N GLY A 84 21.80 4.04 12.10
CA GLY A 84 20.35 4.08 12.27
C GLY A 84 19.71 5.04 11.26
N LEU A 85 18.59 4.64 10.63
CA LEU A 85 17.90 5.51 9.66
C LEU A 85 17.51 6.85 10.30
N PHE A 86 17.17 6.83 11.58
CA PHE A 86 16.90 8.01 12.40
C PHE A 86 18.07 9.01 12.40
N ASP A 87 19.29 8.53 12.62
CA ASP A 87 20.49 9.36 12.73
C ASP A 87 20.96 9.89 11.36
N ALA A 88 20.54 9.23 10.29
CA ALA A 88 20.83 9.64 8.92
C ALA A 88 19.90 10.78 8.43
N PHE A 89 18.71 10.95 9.02
CA PHE A 89 17.78 11.99 8.58
C PHE A 89 18.33 13.39 8.81
N LEU A 90 18.31 14.20 7.75
CA LEU A 90 18.72 15.61 7.77
C LEU A 90 20.12 15.85 8.38
N ASN A 91 21.04 14.90 8.19
CA ASN A 91 22.39 14.94 8.75
C ASN A 91 23.46 15.28 7.68
N PRO A 92 23.75 16.57 7.42
CA PRO A 92 24.75 16.97 6.43
C PRO A 92 26.18 16.62 6.85
N ASP A 93 26.45 16.50 8.16
CA ASP A 93 27.78 16.16 8.68
C ASP A 93 28.12 14.69 8.34
N MET A 94 27.16 13.79 8.49
CA MET A 94 27.28 12.40 8.05
C MET A 94 27.54 12.30 6.54
N TYR A 95 26.82 13.10 5.74
CA TYR A 95 27.05 13.17 4.29
C TYR A 95 28.46 13.69 3.96
N ALA A 96 28.95 14.71 4.66
CA ALA A 96 30.29 15.26 4.48
C ALA A 96 31.40 14.29 4.90
N GLN A 97 31.14 13.46 5.91
CA GLN A 97 32.08 12.45 6.41
C GLN A 97 32.26 11.30 5.42
N TYR A 98 31.17 10.69 4.95
CA TYR A 98 31.21 9.48 4.13
C TYR A 98 31.27 9.78 2.63
N GLY A 99 30.62 10.85 2.19
CA GLY A 99 30.53 11.24 0.80
C GLY A 99 29.59 10.36 -0.05
N PRO A 100 29.32 10.77 -1.29
CA PRO A 100 28.30 10.14 -2.14
C PRO A 100 28.66 8.71 -2.58
N ALA A 101 29.95 8.41 -2.78
CA ALA A 101 30.38 7.09 -3.25
C ALA A 101 30.14 6.00 -2.20
N ALA A 102 30.40 6.30 -0.93
CA ALA A 102 30.14 5.40 0.20
C ALA A 102 28.66 5.06 0.33
N ILE A 103 27.79 6.06 0.21
CA ILE A 103 26.33 5.89 0.28
C ILE A 103 25.84 5.10 -0.94
N ALA A 104 26.28 5.45 -2.15
CA ALA A 104 25.85 4.76 -3.37
C ALA A 104 26.25 3.28 -3.37
N VAL A 105 27.47 2.94 -2.94
CA VAL A 105 27.92 1.54 -2.84
C VAL A 105 27.13 0.78 -1.78
N GLY A 106 26.77 1.43 -0.66
CA GLY A 106 25.84 0.88 0.33
C GLY A 106 24.49 0.52 -0.27
N LEU A 107 23.82 1.50 -0.88
CA LEU A 107 22.50 1.34 -1.52
C LEU A 107 22.48 0.30 -2.65
N MET A 108 23.60 0.13 -3.37
CA MET A 108 23.71 -0.89 -4.43
C MET A 108 23.85 -2.33 -3.90
N ASN A 109 24.22 -2.51 -2.63
CA ASN A 109 24.43 -3.83 -2.03
C ASN A 109 23.37 -4.19 -0.98
N GLU A 110 22.70 -3.19 -0.41
CA GLU A 110 21.66 -3.36 0.58
C GLU A 110 20.34 -3.80 -0.10
N THR A 111 19.66 -4.78 0.51
CA THR A 111 18.35 -5.24 0.05
C THR A 111 17.26 -4.57 0.87
N GLY A 112 16.40 -3.78 0.21
CA GLY A 112 15.29 -3.10 0.86
C GLY A 112 14.25 -4.06 1.45
N ASN A 113 13.40 -3.52 2.33
CA ASN A 113 12.24 -4.25 2.83
C ASN A 113 11.22 -4.52 1.70
N GLN A 114 10.32 -5.46 1.95
CA GLN A 114 9.28 -5.81 0.99
C GLN A 114 8.27 -4.67 0.82
N ILE A 115 7.57 -4.67 -0.32
CA ILE A 115 6.40 -3.81 -0.53
C ILE A 115 5.20 -4.54 0.09
N ASP A 116 4.91 -4.22 1.34
CA ASP A 116 3.82 -4.80 2.13
C ASP A 116 3.24 -3.77 3.11
N GLU A 117 2.26 -4.20 3.90
CA GLU A 117 1.58 -3.37 4.90
C GLU A 117 2.40 -3.09 6.16
N PHE A 118 3.63 -3.62 6.27
CA PHE A 118 4.49 -3.40 7.41
C PHE A 118 5.38 -2.18 7.20
N VAL A 119 5.54 -1.40 8.27
CA VAL A 119 6.40 -0.23 8.31
C VAL A 119 7.32 -0.36 9.51
N THR A 120 8.59 -0.01 9.35
CA THR A 120 9.60 -0.14 10.39
C THR A 120 9.33 0.81 11.56
N ALA A 121 9.79 0.44 12.77
CA ALA A 121 9.54 1.21 13.97
C ALA A 121 10.12 2.63 13.90
N GLY A 122 11.26 2.80 13.20
CA GLY A 122 11.89 4.10 12.97
C GLY A 122 10.99 5.13 12.26
N LEU A 123 10.04 4.66 11.45
CA LEU A 123 9.09 5.51 10.71
C LEU A 123 7.75 5.68 11.42
N GLN A 124 7.37 4.74 12.28
CA GLN A 124 6.13 4.81 13.06
C GLN A 124 6.27 5.65 14.34
N GLN A 125 7.47 5.72 14.93
CA GLN A 125 7.63 6.27 16.27
C GLN A 125 8.49 7.54 16.32
N SER A 126 9.34 7.78 15.32
CA SER A 126 10.41 8.78 15.38
C SER A 126 10.71 9.43 14.02
N LEU A 127 9.70 9.72 13.20
CA LEU A 127 9.88 10.31 11.88
C LEU A 127 10.57 11.69 11.95
N VAL A 128 11.72 11.85 11.29
CA VAL A 128 12.47 13.13 11.15
C VAL A 128 12.82 13.77 12.51
N GLY A 129 13.14 12.96 13.53
CA GLY A 129 13.56 13.50 14.83
C GLY A 129 12.42 13.89 15.78
N VAL A 130 11.16 13.69 15.37
CA VAL A 130 9.97 13.99 16.17
C VAL A 130 9.10 12.73 16.33
N PRO A 131 8.29 12.62 17.41
CA PRO A 131 7.43 11.47 17.64
C PRO A 131 6.20 11.50 16.71
N LEU A 132 6.46 11.33 15.42
CA LEU A 132 5.46 11.28 14.36
C LEU A 132 5.45 9.89 13.72
N ASP A 133 4.25 9.45 13.33
CA ASP A 133 3.99 8.20 12.64
C ASP A 133 3.74 8.47 11.15
N LEU A 134 4.65 8.01 10.30
CA LEU A 134 4.56 8.19 8.85
C LEU A 134 3.37 7.43 8.24
N ALA A 135 3.05 6.24 8.75
CA ALA A 135 1.94 5.44 8.24
C ALA A 135 0.60 6.10 8.57
N ALA A 136 0.44 6.59 9.81
CA ALA A 136 -0.73 7.35 10.21
C ALA A 136 -0.86 8.65 9.40
N LEU A 137 0.24 9.35 9.12
CA LEU A 137 0.25 10.54 8.27
C LEU A 137 -0.15 10.24 6.81
N ASN A 138 0.24 9.07 6.28
CA ASN A 138 -0.18 8.66 4.94
C ASN A 138 -1.69 8.45 4.87
N ILE A 139 -2.26 7.74 5.84
CA ILE A 139 -3.71 7.52 5.94
C ILE A 139 -4.44 8.84 6.13
N ALA A 140 -4.03 9.65 7.10
CA ALA A 140 -4.67 10.94 7.40
C ALA A 140 -4.63 11.88 6.19
N ARG A 141 -3.51 11.93 5.46
CA ARG A 141 -3.39 12.75 4.26
C ARG A 141 -4.26 12.20 3.11
N GLY A 142 -4.36 10.88 2.96
CA GLY A 142 -5.26 10.26 2.00
C GLY A 142 -6.72 10.67 2.24
N ARG A 143 -7.16 10.63 3.49
CA ARG A 143 -8.51 11.07 3.89
C ARG A 143 -8.73 12.58 3.69
N ASP A 144 -7.74 13.40 4.04
CA ASP A 144 -7.80 14.87 3.89
C ASP A 144 -7.98 15.32 2.42
N VAL A 145 -7.26 14.68 1.49
CA VAL A 145 -7.40 15.00 0.06
C VAL A 145 -8.62 14.34 -0.60
N GLY A 146 -9.36 13.51 0.14
CA GLY A 146 -10.52 12.77 -0.37
C GLY A 146 -10.14 11.64 -1.32
N LEU A 147 -9.08 10.87 -1.03
CA LEU A 147 -8.83 9.63 -1.76
C LEU A 147 -10.03 8.68 -1.62
N PRO A 148 -10.41 7.97 -2.69
CA PRO A 148 -11.38 6.88 -2.58
C PRO A 148 -10.82 5.77 -1.69
N THR A 149 -11.70 4.97 -1.11
CA THR A 149 -11.29 3.72 -0.46
C THR A 149 -10.79 2.72 -1.51
N LEU A 150 -10.09 1.67 -1.07
CA LEU A 150 -9.59 0.60 -1.96
C LEU A 150 -10.72 0.06 -2.84
N ASN A 151 -11.85 -0.28 -2.21
CA ASN A 151 -12.97 -0.90 -2.90
C ASN A 151 -13.76 0.09 -3.78
N GLU A 152 -13.88 1.35 -3.36
CA GLU A 152 -14.45 2.39 -4.22
C GLU A 152 -13.61 2.60 -5.47
N PHE A 153 -12.29 2.67 -5.33
CA PHE A 153 -11.37 2.77 -6.47
C PHE A 153 -11.52 1.58 -7.41
N ARG A 154 -11.46 0.35 -6.89
CA ARG A 154 -11.64 -0.89 -7.65
C ARG A 154 -12.97 -0.88 -8.41
N LYS A 155 -14.06 -0.47 -7.75
CA LYS A 155 -15.38 -0.32 -8.37
C LYS A 155 -15.36 0.67 -9.53
N GLN A 156 -14.82 1.87 -9.34
CA GLN A 156 -14.77 2.90 -10.37
C GLN A 156 -14.02 2.42 -11.62
N VAL A 157 -12.86 1.80 -11.43
CA VAL A 157 -12.07 1.23 -12.53
C VAL A 157 -12.82 0.09 -13.21
N PHE A 158 -13.38 -0.83 -12.43
CA PHE A 158 -14.15 -1.96 -12.94
C PHE A 158 -15.33 -1.50 -13.79
N ASP A 159 -16.13 -0.54 -13.29
CA ASP A 159 -17.26 0.03 -14.03
C ASP A 159 -16.81 0.70 -15.34
N GLY A 160 -15.73 1.48 -15.32
CA GLY A 160 -15.17 2.11 -16.53
C GLY A 160 -14.68 1.11 -17.58
N LEU A 161 -14.11 -0.02 -17.16
CA LEU A 161 -13.69 -1.11 -18.05
C LEU A 161 -14.89 -1.89 -18.61
N THR A 162 -15.91 -2.14 -17.79
CA THR A 162 -17.12 -2.87 -18.23
C THR A 162 -17.91 -2.12 -19.29
N GLN A 163 -17.96 -0.78 -19.21
CA GLN A 163 -18.66 0.07 -20.18
C GLN A 163 -18.01 0.06 -21.57
N ASN A 164 -16.72 -0.28 -21.66
CA ASN A 164 -15.92 -0.21 -22.89
C ASN A 164 -15.67 -1.57 -23.57
N SER A 165 -16.17 -2.69 -23.04
CA SER A 165 -15.91 -4.02 -23.61
C SER A 165 -17.19 -4.82 -23.85
N SER A 166 -17.40 -5.25 -25.10
CA SER A 166 -18.46 -6.19 -25.49
C SER A 166 -18.23 -7.62 -24.99
N ASN A 167 -17.07 -7.91 -24.37
CA ASN A 167 -16.70 -9.21 -23.82
C ASN A 167 -15.87 -9.01 -22.54
N ASN A 168 -16.49 -8.52 -21.46
CA ASN A 168 -15.81 -8.41 -20.17
C ASN A 168 -15.78 -9.73 -19.39
N SER A 169 -15.09 -10.73 -19.93
CA SER A 169 -14.66 -11.89 -19.15
C SER A 169 -13.30 -11.69 -18.46
N ASN A 170 -12.65 -10.52 -18.66
CA ASN A 170 -11.26 -10.28 -18.26
C ASN A 170 -11.08 -9.24 -17.14
N ALA A 171 -12.12 -8.58 -16.62
CA ALA A 171 -11.97 -7.68 -15.46
C ALA A 171 -11.98 -8.39 -14.09
N SER A 172 -11.75 -9.70 -14.05
CA SER A 172 -11.79 -10.47 -12.79
C SER A 172 -10.73 -10.03 -11.77
N GLY A 173 -9.64 -9.39 -12.19
CA GLY A 173 -8.54 -9.00 -11.29
C GLY A 173 -8.77 -7.69 -10.52
N ILE A 174 -9.60 -6.77 -11.02
CA ILE A 174 -9.85 -5.45 -10.39
C ILE A 174 -11.28 -5.31 -9.88
N ALA A 175 -12.06 -6.39 -9.89
CA ALA A 175 -13.38 -6.39 -9.29
C ALA A 175 -13.29 -5.98 -7.82
N PRO A 176 -14.18 -5.10 -7.32
CA PRO A 176 -14.21 -4.74 -5.91
C PRO A 176 -14.39 -6.00 -5.05
N TYR A 177 -13.76 -6.04 -3.87
CA TYR A 177 -13.93 -7.17 -2.96
C TYR A 177 -15.37 -7.22 -2.47
N SER A 178 -15.91 -8.42 -2.36
CA SER A 178 -17.32 -8.67 -2.09
C SER A 178 -17.61 -9.05 -0.64
N SER A 179 -16.58 -9.49 0.11
CA SER A 179 -16.66 -9.88 1.51
C SER A 179 -15.29 -9.82 2.19
N TRP A 180 -15.26 -9.94 3.53
CA TRP A 180 -14.00 -10.05 4.28
C TRP A 180 -13.20 -11.29 3.91
N GLU A 181 -13.88 -12.39 3.60
CA GLU A 181 -13.21 -13.59 3.11
C GLU A 181 -12.58 -13.37 1.73
N ASP A 182 -13.30 -12.72 0.81
CA ASP A 182 -12.80 -12.42 -0.53
C ASP A 182 -11.56 -11.51 -0.45
N PHE A 183 -11.63 -10.43 0.34
CA PHE A 183 -10.47 -9.59 0.61
C PHE A 183 -9.32 -10.39 1.25
N GLY A 184 -9.61 -11.21 2.26
CA GLY A 184 -8.64 -12.05 2.94
C GLY A 184 -7.93 -13.05 2.03
N GLY A 185 -8.64 -13.59 1.03
CA GLY A 185 -8.08 -14.47 0.00
C GLY A 185 -7.13 -13.78 -0.98
N HIS A 186 -7.15 -12.45 -1.04
CA HIS A 186 -6.31 -11.63 -1.91
C HIS A 186 -5.25 -10.83 -1.15
N LEU A 187 -5.07 -11.09 0.15
CA LEU A 187 -3.99 -10.50 0.94
C LEU A 187 -2.66 -11.19 0.69
N ARG A 188 -1.59 -10.41 0.60
CA ARG A 188 -0.21 -10.90 0.59
C ARG A 188 0.11 -11.70 1.86
N ASN A 189 -0.27 -11.14 3.01
CA ASN A 189 -0.10 -11.76 4.32
C ASN A 189 -1.47 -12.07 4.92
N PRO A 190 -1.95 -13.32 4.85
CA PRO A 190 -3.27 -13.69 5.39
C PRO A 190 -3.43 -13.37 6.88
N GLY A 191 -2.33 -13.41 7.64
CA GLY A 191 -2.31 -13.06 9.07
C GLY A 191 -2.59 -11.59 9.37
N SER A 192 -2.60 -10.71 8.36
CA SER A 192 -2.94 -9.29 8.52
C SER A 192 -4.44 -9.01 8.42
N LEU A 193 -5.24 -9.99 7.96
CA LEU A 193 -6.70 -9.87 7.90
C LEU A 193 -7.30 -9.48 9.27
N VAL A 194 -6.76 -10.05 10.34
CA VAL A 194 -7.17 -9.72 11.71
C VAL A 194 -6.99 -8.23 12.04
N ASN A 195 -5.93 -7.60 11.53
CA ASN A 195 -5.68 -6.17 11.75
C ASN A 195 -6.67 -5.33 10.95
N PHE A 196 -7.00 -5.73 9.72
CA PHE A 196 -7.99 -5.02 8.91
C PHE A 196 -9.39 -5.14 9.50
N ILE A 197 -9.80 -6.33 9.95
CA ILE A 197 -11.07 -6.52 10.67
C ILE A 197 -11.08 -5.69 11.96
N ALA A 198 -9.99 -5.75 12.74
CA ALA A 198 -9.86 -4.95 13.95
C ALA A 198 -9.88 -3.45 13.66
N ALA A 199 -9.46 -2.97 12.48
CA ALA A 199 -9.37 -1.55 12.10
C ALA A 199 -10.60 -1.00 11.38
N TYR A 200 -11.32 -1.80 10.60
CA TYR A 200 -12.40 -1.34 9.73
C TYR A 200 -13.73 -2.09 9.92
N GLY A 201 -13.77 -3.19 10.68
CA GLY A 201 -15.02 -3.89 10.99
C GLY A 201 -16.05 -2.94 11.63
N ARG A 202 -17.29 -2.99 11.13
CA ARG A 202 -18.43 -2.14 11.54
C ARG A 202 -19.43 -2.85 12.45
N GLU A 203 -19.23 -4.14 12.67
CA GLU A 203 -20.12 -4.97 13.47
C GLU A 203 -20.22 -4.45 14.93
N ASN A 204 -21.44 -4.48 15.47
CA ASN A 204 -21.71 -4.00 16.81
C ASN A 204 -22.77 -4.79 17.60
N ASP A 205 -22.97 -6.08 17.31
CA ASP A 205 -24.01 -6.90 17.93
C ASP A 205 -23.43 -8.06 18.74
N VAL A 206 -22.87 -9.06 18.06
CA VAL A 206 -22.31 -10.28 18.63
C VAL A 206 -20.87 -10.08 19.08
N PHE A 207 -20.05 -9.38 18.29
CA PHE A 207 -18.62 -9.21 18.57
C PHE A 207 -18.28 -7.83 19.13
N HIS A 208 -19.19 -6.86 19.09
CA HIS A 208 -18.99 -5.51 19.64
C HIS A 208 -17.70 -4.83 19.14
N LEU A 209 -17.30 -5.09 17.90
CA LEU A 209 -16.04 -4.56 17.35
C LEU A 209 -16.03 -3.04 17.33
N GLN A 210 -17.13 -2.42 16.91
CA GLN A 210 -17.26 -0.98 16.87
C GLN A 210 -17.21 -0.36 18.28
N ASP A 211 -17.98 -0.89 19.23
CA ASP A 211 -17.95 -0.41 20.63
C ASP A 211 -16.55 -0.50 21.24
N MET A 212 -15.82 -1.60 20.99
CA MET A 212 -14.44 -1.76 21.46
C MET A 212 -13.48 -0.75 20.82
N ARG A 213 -13.67 -0.43 19.54
CA ARG A 213 -12.86 0.59 18.83
C ARG A 213 -13.11 1.96 19.44
N GLU A 214 -14.37 2.34 19.61
CA GLU A 214 -14.74 3.63 20.19
C GLU A 214 -14.19 3.77 21.62
N ALA A 215 -14.24 2.69 22.41
CA ALA A 215 -13.62 2.66 23.74
C ALA A 215 -12.09 2.85 23.69
N TYR A 216 -11.40 2.17 22.77
CA TYR A 216 -9.96 2.36 22.57
C TYR A 216 -9.61 3.79 22.14
N GLU A 217 -10.34 4.35 21.17
CA GLU A 217 -10.11 5.71 20.64
C GLU A 217 -10.37 6.79 21.69
N SER A 218 -11.33 6.56 22.60
CA SER A 218 -11.61 7.48 23.69
C SER A 218 -10.49 7.54 24.74
N GLY A 219 -9.66 6.49 24.83
CA GLY A 219 -8.57 6.37 25.80
C GLY A 219 -9.03 6.36 27.26
N VAL A 220 -10.33 6.19 27.53
CA VAL A 220 -10.87 6.18 28.89
C VAL A 220 -10.43 4.92 29.64
N ASP A 221 -10.21 5.05 30.95
CA ASP A 221 -10.03 3.89 31.81
C ASP A 221 -11.37 3.21 32.12
N ALA A 222 -11.34 2.07 32.81
CA ALA A 222 -12.55 1.33 33.22
C ALA A 222 -13.50 2.13 34.14
N SER A 223 -13.05 3.26 34.69
CA SER A 223 -13.82 4.16 35.55
C SER A 223 -14.33 5.41 34.80
N GLY A 224 -14.02 5.54 33.50
CA GLY A 224 -14.39 6.67 32.66
C GLY A 224 -13.47 7.90 32.78
N ASN A 225 -12.29 7.77 33.38
CA ASN A 225 -11.32 8.86 33.48
C ASN A 225 -10.47 8.93 32.20
N LEU A 226 -10.09 10.14 31.79
CA LEU A 226 -9.19 10.37 30.65
C LEU A 226 -7.72 10.33 31.07
N PRO A 227 -6.78 10.10 30.14
CA PRO A 227 -5.36 10.19 30.40
C PRO A 227 -4.98 11.57 30.97
N GLY A 228 -4.48 11.60 32.20
CA GLY A 228 -4.12 12.82 32.94
C GLY A 228 -5.10 13.23 34.04
N ASP A 229 -6.26 12.59 34.14
CA ASP A 229 -7.20 12.81 35.24
C ASP A 229 -6.73 12.14 36.55
N PRO A 230 -7.00 12.74 37.73
CA PRO A 230 -6.70 12.10 39.00
C PRO A 230 -7.50 10.80 39.17
N GLY A 231 -6.80 9.67 39.20
CA GLY A 231 -7.41 8.34 39.31
C GLY A 231 -7.38 7.54 38.02
N TYR A 232 -6.87 8.10 36.92
CA TYR A 232 -6.55 7.36 35.71
C TYR A 232 -5.57 6.22 36.00
N THR A 233 -5.89 5.02 35.51
CA THR A 233 -4.99 3.86 35.57
C THR A 233 -4.39 3.54 34.21
N GLU A 234 -5.14 2.83 33.38
CA GLU A 234 -4.76 2.34 32.06
C GLU A 234 -6.02 2.30 31.18
N PRO A 235 -5.90 2.34 29.84
CA PRO A 235 -7.05 2.28 28.94
C PRO A 235 -7.90 1.04 29.17
N SER A 236 -9.23 1.18 29.09
CA SER A 236 -10.16 0.06 29.29
C SER A 236 -10.09 -1.01 28.19
N VAL A 237 -9.65 -0.62 26.99
CA VAL A 237 -9.46 -1.50 25.84
C VAL A 237 -8.08 -1.21 25.25
N THR A 238 -7.28 -2.24 25.01
CA THR A 238 -6.00 -2.11 24.31
C THR A 238 -6.10 -2.56 22.85
N LEU A 239 -5.12 -2.18 22.02
CA LEU A 239 -4.99 -2.72 20.66
C LEU A 239 -4.89 -4.25 20.63
N GLN A 240 -4.27 -4.84 21.66
CA GLN A 240 -4.16 -6.29 21.80
C GLN A 240 -5.54 -6.93 22.04
N ASP A 241 -6.40 -6.28 22.83
CA ASP A 241 -7.77 -6.76 23.08
C ASP A 241 -8.63 -6.67 21.81
N LEU A 242 -8.53 -5.55 21.08
CA LEU A 242 -9.17 -5.37 19.77
C LEU A 242 -8.76 -6.45 18.77
N ARG A 243 -7.45 -6.67 18.63
CA ARG A 243 -6.92 -7.71 17.75
C ARG A 243 -7.35 -9.11 18.20
N ALA A 244 -7.33 -9.39 19.50
CA ALA A 244 -7.78 -10.67 20.03
C ALA A 244 -9.27 -10.90 19.76
N ASN A 245 -10.09 -9.84 19.81
CA ASN A 245 -11.51 -9.94 19.48
C ASN A 245 -11.75 -10.20 18.00
N ALA A 246 -11.04 -9.49 17.11
CA ALA A 246 -11.06 -9.80 15.68
C ALA A 246 -10.57 -11.22 15.37
N GLN A 247 -9.57 -11.73 16.12
CA GLN A 247 -9.09 -13.10 15.96
C GLN A 247 -10.17 -14.13 16.32
N LYS A 248 -10.97 -13.88 17.36
CA LYS A 248 -12.09 -14.77 17.73
C LYS A 248 -13.09 -14.94 16.59
N ILE A 249 -13.35 -13.89 15.82
CA ILE A 249 -14.24 -13.97 14.65
C ILE A 249 -13.66 -14.94 13.62
N LEU A 250 -12.38 -14.81 13.31
CA LEU A 250 -11.70 -15.71 12.37
C LEU A 250 -11.68 -17.16 12.88
N ASP A 251 -11.41 -17.35 14.17
CA ASP A 251 -11.37 -18.68 14.79
C ASP A 251 -12.76 -19.34 14.81
N ALA A 252 -13.81 -18.59 15.18
CA ALA A 252 -15.19 -19.07 15.19
C ALA A 252 -15.69 -19.36 13.76
N ALA A 253 -15.33 -18.56 12.77
CA ALA A 253 -15.66 -18.83 11.37
C ALA A 253 -14.97 -20.10 10.84
N ALA A 254 -13.81 -20.46 11.39
CA ALA A 254 -13.04 -21.64 10.99
C ALA A 254 -13.46 -22.94 11.70
N ASP A 255 -14.09 -22.86 12.89
CA ASP A 255 -14.54 -24.02 13.67
C ASP A 255 -16.08 -24.20 13.59
N PRO A 256 -16.59 -25.21 12.85
CA PRO A 256 -18.02 -25.50 12.77
C PRO A 256 -18.69 -25.91 14.09
N MET A 257 -17.90 -26.18 15.14
CA MET A 257 -18.40 -26.54 16.48
C MET A 257 -18.48 -25.32 17.42
N ASP A 258 -17.96 -24.16 17.02
CA ASP A 258 -18.02 -22.95 17.83
C ASP A 258 -19.47 -22.43 17.92
N PRO A 259 -19.97 -22.06 19.13
CA PRO A 259 -21.31 -21.51 19.29
C PRO A 259 -21.57 -20.24 18.46
N LEU A 260 -20.53 -19.48 18.13
CA LEU A 260 -20.57 -18.24 17.34
C LEU A 260 -20.25 -18.49 15.86
N HIS A 261 -20.16 -19.75 15.41
CA HIS A 261 -19.79 -20.09 14.04
C HIS A 261 -20.69 -19.41 13.00
N ASP A 262 -22.01 -19.51 13.17
CA ASP A 262 -22.97 -18.95 12.22
C ASP A 262 -22.85 -17.43 12.15
N ASP A 263 -22.71 -16.75 13.29
CA ASP A 263 -22.53 -15.29 13.37
C ASP A 263 -21.19 -14.85 12.75
N ALA A 264 -20.12 -15.62 12.97
CA ALA A 264 -18.81 -15.35 12.41
C ALA A 264 -18.76 -15.57 10.89
N VAL A 265 -19.41 -16.62 10.38
CA VAL A 265 -19.56 -16.84 8.93
C VAL A 265 -20.41 -15.73 8.31
N MET A 266 -21.47 -15.31 9.00
CA MET A 266 -22.29 -14.17 8.59
C MET A 266 -21.48 -12.89 8.53
N PHE A 267 -20.61 -12.62 9.51
CA PHE A 267 -19.68 -11.49 9.48
C PHE A 267 -18.74 -11.57 8.26
N MET A 268 -18.14 -12.73 8.02
CA MET A 268 -17.06 -12.91 7.04
C MET A 268 -17.54 -12.92 5.57
N ARG A 269 -18.71 -13.51 5.31
CA ARG A 269 -19.22 -13.77 3.95
C ARG A 269 -20.56 -13.11 3.66
N GLY A 270 -21.38 -12.87 4.67
CA GLY A 270 -22.81 -12.61 4.52
C GLY A 270 -23.61 -13.84 4.10
N GLU A 271 -24.88 -13.64 3.72
CA GLU A 271 -25.76 -14.66 3.17
C GLU A 271 -25.56 -14.83 1.66
N GLY A 272 -25.23 -16.06 1.25
CA GLY A 272 -25.06 -16.44 -0.16
C GLY A 272 -23.75 -15.96 -0.78
N GLN A 273 -23.46 -16.48 -1.97
CA GLN A 273 -22.31 -16.01 -2.76
C GLN A 273 -22.71 -14.70 -3.45
N PRO A 274 -21.98 -13.59 -3.23
CA PRO A 274 -22.29 -12.32 -3.87
C PRO A 274 -22.12 -12.45 -5.39
N THR A 275 -23.10 -11.97 -6.14
CA THR A 275 -23.03 -11.96 -7.62
C THR A 275 -22.99 -10.53 -8.12
N TYR A 276 -22.06 -10.23 -9.03
CA TYR A 276 -21.97 -8.90 -9.62
C TYR A 276 -23.03 -8.74 -10.72
N ASP A 277 -24.04 -7.92 -10.48
CA ASP A 277 -25.05 -7.50 -11.45
C ASP A 277 -25.41 -6.02 -11.24
N PRO A 278 -24.76 -5.10 -11.96
CA PRO A 278 -24.97 -3.66 -11.81
C PRO A 278 -26.30 -3.20 -12.42
N THR A 279 -27.02 -4.07 -13.13
CA THR A 279 -28.32 -3.77 -13.71
C THR A 279 -29.47 -4.11 -12.77
N ASN A 280 -29.20 -4.85 -11.70
CA ASN A 280 -30.20 -5.25 -10.73
C ASN A 280 -30.57 -4.07 -9.81
N PRO A 281 -31.86 -3.69 -9.71
CA PRO A 281 -32.29 -2.58 -8.87
C PRO A 281 -32.09 -2.82 -7.36
N ASN A 282 -31.86 -4.08 -6.96
CA ASN A 282 -31.56 -4.46 -5.58
C ASN A 282 -30.06 -4.62 -5.32
N ALA A 283 -29.20 -4.32 -6.31
CA ALA A 283 -27.77 -4.39 -6.12
C ALA A 283 -27.27 -3.25 -5.25
N VAL A 284 -26.45 -3.57 -4.25
CA VAL A 284 -25.69 -2.59 -3.47
C VAL A 284 -24.33 -2.44 -4.13
N ASN A 285 -24.02 -1.26 -4.67
CA ASN A 285 -22.77 -1.00 -5.40
C ASN A 285 -22.50 -1.96 -6.58
N GLY A 286 -23.55 -2.53 -7.18
CA GLY A 286 -23.46 -3.50 -8.28
C GLY A 286 -23.39 -4.96 -7.84
N TRP A 287 -23.39 -5.23 -6.53
CA TRP A 287 -23.44 -6.59 -5.97
C TRP A 287 -24.83 -6.97 -5.50
N VAL A 288 -25.26 -8.18 -5.87
CA VAL A 288 -26.48 -8.81 -5.43
C VAL A 288 -26.14 -9.87 -4.38
N PHE A 289 -26.69 -9.67 -3.19
CA PHE A 289 -26.57 -10.58 -2.05
C PHE A 289 -27.89 -11.34 -1.91
N SER A 290 -27.85 -12.68 -1.91
CA SER A 290 -29.06 -13.50 -1.85
C SER A 290 -29.31 -13.96 -0.42
N GLY A 291 -30.39 -13.47 0.22
CA GLY A 291 -30.66 -13.70 1.64
C GLY A 291 -30.17 -12.52 2.48
N GLY A 292 -30.93 -12.09 3.48
CA GLY A 292 -30.95 -10.72 4.01
C GLY A 292 -29.74 -10.16 4.76
N GLY A 293 -28.50 -10.62 4.53
CA GLY A 293 -27.32 -10.02 5.18
C GLY A 293 -26.14 -9.93 4.24
N ALA A 294 -25.70 -8.71 3.90
CA ALA A 294 -24.46 -8.49 3.15
C ALA A 294 -23.19 -8.83 3.97
N GLY A 295 -23.33 -9.41 5.17
CA GLY A 295 -22.25 -9.53 6.15
C GLY A 295 -21.75 -8.16 6.60
N ASP A 296 -20.63 -8.14 7.31
CA ASP A 296 -19.99 -6.89 7.70
C ASP A 296 -19.41 -6.20 6.46
N GLN A 297 -19.70 -4.90 6.30
CA GLN A 297 -19.30 -4.11 5.13
C GLN A 297 -18.06 -3.23 5.38
N GLY A 298 -17.33 -3.46 6.48
CA GLY A 298 -16.16 -2.69 6.86
C GLY A 298 -15.02 -2.73 5.84
N PHE A 299 -14.95 -3.81 5.04
CA PHE A 299 -13.99 -3.92 3.94
C PHE A 299 -14.14 -2.83 2.87
N TRP A 300 -15.27 -2.10 2.81
CA TRP A 300 -15.46 -0.92 1.97
C TRP A 300 -14.73 0.33 2.48
N ASP A 301 -14.34 0.39 3.75
CA ASP A 301 -13.68 1.56 4.36
C ASP A 301 -12.15 1.52 4.30
N ILE A 302 -11.58 0.42 3.78
CA ILE A 302 -10.14 0.22 3.73
C ILE A 302 -9.51 1.34 2.92
N ASP A 303 -8.60 2.11 3.54
CA ASP A 303 -7.90 3.20 2.86
C ASP A 303 -7.06 2.66 1.69
N LEU A 304 -7.07 3.36 0.55
CA LEU A 304 -6.40 2.90 -0.68
C LEU A 304 -4.91 2.61 -0.48
N TRP A 305 -4.21 3.41 0.33
CA TRP A 305 -2.76 3.25 0.55
C TRP A 305 -2.43 1.92 1.24
N ILE A 306 -3.02 1.67 2.41
CA ILE A 306 -2.72 0.45 3.19
C ILE A 306 -3.34 -0.79 2.55
N GLY A 307 -4.54 -0.65 1.98
CA GLY A 307 -5.22 -1.71 1.26
C GLY A 307 -4.43 -2.18 0.04
N GLY A 308 -3.94 -1.24 -0.79
CA GLY A 308 -3.17 -1.57 -1.99
C GLY A 308 -1.77 -2.12 -1.71
N LEU A 309 -1.15 -1.76 -0.57
CA LEU A 309 0.09 -2.41 -0.10
C LEU A 309 -0.13 -3.86 0.32
N ALA A 310 -1.29 -4.14 0.93
CA ALA A 310 -1.63 -5.46 1.45
C ALA A 310 -2.12 -6.44 0.37
N GLU A 311 -2.48 -5.96 -0.83
CA GLU A 311 -2.87 -6.82 -1.94
C GLU A 311 -1.74 -7.76 -2.36
N GLN A 312 -2.10 -9.01 -2.65
CA GLN A 312 -1.17 -10.00 -3.16
C GLN A 312 -0.54 -9.54 -4.49
N PRO A 313 0.76 -9.80 -4.70
CA PRO A 313 1.44 -9.41 -5.92
C PRO A 313 0.86 -10.15 -7.13
N LEU A 314 0.84 -9.48 -8.28
CA LEU A 314 0.60 -10.15 -9.55
C LEU A 314 1.77 -11.09 -9.89
N PHE A 315 1.50 -12.14 -10.69
CA PHE A 315 2.52 -13.13 -11.08
C PHE A 315 3.80 -12.49 -11.65
N ASP A 316 3.66 -11.35 -12.33
CA ASP A 316 4.76 -10.71 -13.04
C ASP A 316 5.36 -9.52 -12.28
N GLY A 317 4.88 -9.11 -11.09
CA GLY A 317 5.41 -7.91 -10.43
C GLY A 317 5.12 -7.81 -8.93
N PRO A 318 5.86 -6.97 -8.19
CA PRO A 318 5.74 -6.89 -6.73
C PRO A 318 4.46 -6.18 -6.27
N LEU A 319 3.69 -5.56 -7.16
CA LEU A 319 2.49 -4.78 -6.82
C LEU A 319 1.20 -5.60 -6.91
N GLY A 320 0.22 -5.25 -6.06
CA GLY A 320 -1.14 -5.73 -6.17
C GLY A 320 -1.87 -5.23 -7.41
N THR A 321 -3.06 -5.74 -7.65
CA THR A 321 -3.87 -5.41 -8.85
C THR A 321 -4.22 -3.92 -8.92
N SER A 322 -4.59 -3.29 -7.80
CA SER A 322 -4.99 -1.88 -7.76
C SER A 322 -3.79 -0.96 -8.01
N PHE A 323 -2.68 -1.21 -7.31
CA PHE A 323 -1.46 -0.41 -7.46
C PHE A 323 -0.79 -0.61 -8.83
N SER A 324 -0.82 -1.83 -9.38
CA SER A 324 -0.35 -2.10 -10.74
C SER A 324 -1.12 -1.29 -11.77
N PHE A 325 -2.45 -1.21 -11.65
CA PHE A 325 -3.27 -0.43 -12.58
C PHE A 325 -2.93 1.06 -12.54
N ILE A 326 -2.85 1.66 -11.35
CA ILE A 326 -2.52 3.09 -11.18
C ILE A 326 -1.10 3.39 -11.69
N MET A 327 -0.14 2.50 -11.41
CA MET A 327 1.25 2.66 -11.83
C MET A 327 1.39 2.57 -13.36
N LEU A 328 0.71 1.59 -13.97
CA LEU A 328 0.66 1.43 -15.42
C LEU A 328 0.04 2.66 -16.10
N ASP A 329 -1.13 3.11 -15.62
CA ASP A 329 -1.80 4.30 -16.17
C ASP A 329 -0.88 5.54 -16.10
N PHE A 330 -0.26 5.78 -14.93
CA PHE A 330 0.66 6.90 -14.78
C PHE A 330 1.83 6.80 -15.76
N ALA A 331 2.52 5.66 -15.79
CA ALA A 331 3.71 5.48 -16.61
C ALA A 331 3.40 5.64 -18.10
N GLN A 332 2.32 5.03 -18.58
CA GLN A 332 1.92 5.11 -19.97
C GLN A 332 1.52 6.56 -20.36
N ARG A 333 0.77 7.27 -19.50
CA ARG A 333 0.45 8.69 -19.76
C ARG A 333 1.68 9.58 -19.79
N MET A 334 2.68 9.30 -18.96
CA MET A 334 3.96 10.03 -18.97
C MET A 334 4.78 9.76 -20.23
N GLN A 335 4.79 8.51 -20.72
CA GLN A 335 5.50 8.14 -21.96
C GLN A 335 4.83 8.76 -23.19
N ASP A 336 3.53 8.51 -23.36
CA ASP A 336 2.80 8.84 -24.58
C ASP A 336 2.34 10.31 -24.62
N GLY A 337 2.13 10.93 -23.46
CA GLY A 337 1.68 12.32 -23.35
C GLY A 337 2.81 13.35 -23.35
N ASP A 338 4.07 12.95 -23.15
CA ASP A 338 5.19 13.89 -23.11
C ASP A 338 5.82 14.09 -24.49
N ARG A 339 5.61 15.27 -25.08
CA ARG A 339 6.29 15.70 -26.32
C ARG A 339 7.82 15.69 -26.22
N PHE A 340 8.33 15.64 -25.00
CA PHE A 340 9.73 15.65 -24.65
C PHE A 340 10.26 14.30 -24.15
N TYR A 341 9.45 13.25 -24.27
CA TYR A 341 9.86 11.89 -23.96
C TYR A 341 11.11 11.48 -24.75
N TYR A 342 11.99 10.73 -24.11
CA TYR A 342 13.35 10.56 -24.61
C TYR A 342 13.37 9.75 -25.92
N LEU A 343 12.55 8.70 -26.04
CA LEU A 343 12.41 7.88 -27.25
C LEU A 343 11.92 8.69 -28.45
N TYR A 344 10.98 9.62 -28.25
CA TYR A 344 10.48 10.50 -29.31
C TYR A 344 11.56 11.46 -29.86
N ARG A 345 12.57 11.78 -29.04
CA ARG A 345 13.68 12.67 -29.41
C ARG A 345 14.86 11.94 -30.06
N MET A 346 14.89 10.61 -30.02
CA MET A 346 15.99 9.83 -30.62
C MET A 346 15.87 9.79 -32.15
N PRO A 347 16.99 9.84 -32.89
CA PRO A 347 16.96 9.66 -34.34
C PRO A 347 16.39 8.29 -34.69
N MET A 348 15.48 8.24 -35.67
CA MET A 348 14.89 7.02 -36.21
C MET A 348 16.00 5.98 -36.53
N GLY A 349 16.01 4.86 -35.80
CA GLY A 349 16.94 3.74 -36.01
C GLY A 349 17.66 3.21 -34.75
N HIS A 350 17.44 3.80 -33.58
CA HIS A 350 18.01 3.37 -32.29
C HIS A 350 16.95 2.87 -31.29
N HIS A 351 15.84 2.30 -31.79
CA HIS A 351 14.70 1.83 -30.99
C HIS A 351 14.73 0.31 -30.72
N LEU A 352 15.89 -0.34 -30.82
CA LEU A 352 16.01 -1.80 -30.65
C LEU A 352 17.11 -2.16 -29.66
#